data_AF-J9FY05-F1
#
_entry.id   AF-J9FY05-F1
#
_cell.length_a   1.000
_cell.length_b   1.000
_cell.length_c   1.000
_cell.angle_alpha   90.00
_cell.angle_beta   90.00
_cell.angle_gamma   90.00
#
_symmetry.space_group_name_H-M   'P 1'
#
loop_
_entity.id
_entity.type
_entity.pdbx_description
1 polymer ?
#
loop_
_entity_poly.entity_id
_entity_poly.type
_entity_poly.pdbx_seq_one_letter_code
_entity_poly.pdbx_strand_id
1 'polypeptide(L)'
;SASHDMGKEVEEAFDFMVDGGFYDISFSSNKAPMSFQTYLSQYEAPYLFIDPVGDIEDIITFSHEFGHFLDAYVNYNAYETVDVAEIFSQAMEYLMLFYYGGALSDEEQETLINIKIMDTLEMYVQQASFAEFESIVYSTDPELLSADFLNDLSLQLAIDYGYYDGENEEYFAKSWCDIVHFFEMPFYIITYPVSNDAAMQIFEFEMEESGKG
;
A
#
# COMPACT_ATOMS: atom_id res chain seq x y z
N SER A 1 14.07 -12.39 15.69
CA SER A 1 13.07 -12.40 14.58
C SER A 1 13.04 -11.00 14.03
N ALA A 2 12.59 -10.78 12.78
CA ALA A 2 12.53 -9.43 12.21
C ALA A 2 11.86 -8.42 13.16
N SER A 3 10.72 -8.79 13.76
CA SER A 3 10.01 -7.97 14.75
C SER A 3 10.84 -7.62 15.99
N HIS A 4 11.58 -8.58 16.55
CA HIS A 4 12.49 -8.36 17.68
C HIS A 4 13.63 -7.41 17.32
N ASP A 5 14.20 -7.58 16.13
CA ASP A 5 15.35 -6.82 15.68
C ASP A 5 14.96 -5.36 15.35
N MET A 6 13.71 -5.11 14.94
CA MET A 6 13.13 -3.79 14.70
C MET A 6 12.86 -2.98 15.98
N GLY A 7 12.59 -3.66 17.09
CA GLY A 7 12.38 -3.00 18.37
C GLY A 7 11.23 -3.58 19.19
N LYS A 8 11.15 -3.12 20.43
CA LYS A 8 10.26 -3.69 21.43
C LYS A 8 8.79 -3.51 21.08
N GLU A 9 8.39 -2.33 20.63
CA GLU A 9 7.01 -2.02 20.28
C GLU A 9 6.53 -2.87 19.09
N VAL A 10 7.42 -3.11 18.11
CA VAL A 10 7.14 -3.95 16.95
C VAL A 10 6.97 -5.42 17.36
N GLU A 11 7.86 -5.92 18.22
CA GLU A 11 7.75 -7.26 18.80
C GLU A 11 6.45 -7.45 19.58
N GLU A 12 6.10 -6.50 20.47
CA GLU A 12 4.87 -6.56 21.27
C GLU A 12 3.59 -6.53 20.41
N ALA A 13 3.57 -5.70 19.35
CA ALA A 13 2.44 -5.65 18.42
C ALA A 13 2.31 -6.95 17.60
N PHE A 14 3.42 -7.49 17.11
CA PHE A 14 3.43 -8.74 16.36
C PHE A 14 2.96 -9.92 17.22
N ASP A 15 3.48 -10.05 18.44
CA ASP A 15 3.08 -11.09 19.37
C ASP A 15 1.59 -10.95 19.75
N PHE A 16 1.11 -9.72 19.98
CA PHE A 16 -0.31 -9.47 20.23
C PHE A 16 -1.20 -9.93 19.06
N MET A 17 -0.80 -9.63 17.82
CA MET A 17 -1.51 -10.08 16.62
C MET A 17 -1.59 -11.61 16.54
N VAL A 18 -0.44 -12.28 16.74
CA VAL A 18 -0.32 -13.73 16.57
C VAL A 18 -1.00 -14.48 17.70
N ASP A 19 -0.70 -14.15 18.96
CA ASP A 19 -1.26 -14.82 20.14
C ASP A 19 -2.76 -14.58 20.29
N GLY A 20 -3.22 -13.38 19.89
CA GLY A 20 -4.64 -13.01 19.89
C GLY A 20 -5.43 -13.56 18.69
N GLY A 21 -4.76 -14.03 17.64
CA GLY A 21 -5.40 -14.45 16.39
C GLY A 21 -6.05 -13.30 15.63
N PHE A 22 -5.49 -12.09 15.73
CA PHE A 22 -6.03 -10.88 15.10
C PHE A 22 -5.57 -10.70 13.65
N TYR A 23 -5.62 -11.79 12.88
CA TYR A 23 -5.26 -11.77 11.47
C TYR A 23 -5.99 -12.86 10.67
N ASP A 24 -6.13 -12.64 9.36
CA ASP A 24 -6.44 -13.70 8.38
C ASP A 24 -5.60 -13.49 7.11
N ILE A 25 -4.55 -14.30 6.99
CA ILE A 25 -3.64 -14.37 5.85
C ILE A 25 -3.80 -15.66 5.05
N SER A 26 -4.90 -16.39 5.27
CA SER A 26 -5.13 -17.68 4.61
C SER A 26 -5.66 -17.50 3.19
N PHE A 27 -5.19 -18.33 2.26
CA PHE A 27 -5.71 -18.36 0.90
C PHE A 27 -7.12 -18.97 0.86
N SER A 28 -8.03 -18.32 0.12
CA SER A 28 -9.37 -18.86 -0.16
C SER A 28 -9.93 -18.28 -1.46
N SER A 29 -10.48 -19.13 -2.33
CA SER A 29 -11.12 -18.69 -3.58
C SER A 29 -12.42 -17.88 -3.37
N ASN A 30 -12.91 -17.81 -2.13
CA ASN A 30 -14.09 -17.02 -1.76
C ASN A 30 -13.71 -15.78 -0.94
N LYS A 31 -12.40 -15.50 -0.78
CA LYS A 31 -11.92 -14.32 -0.06
C LYS A 31 -12.20 -13.07 -0.89
N ALA A 32 -12.43 -11.96 -0.21
CA ALA A 32 -12.55 -10.67 -0.89
C ALA A 32 -11.19 -10.34 -1.51
N PRO A 33 -11.13 -9.86 -2.76
CA PRO A 33 -9.87 -9.53 -3.45
C PRO A 33 -9.32 -8.19 -2.97
N MET A 34 -9.03 -8.09 -1.67
CA MET A 34 -8.49 -6.91 -1.02
C MET A 34 -7.71 -7.29 0.24
N SER A 35 -6.73 -6.46 0.58
CA SER A 35 -6.03 -6.48 1.86
C SER A 35 -6.33 -5.18 2.59
N PHE A 36 -6.43 -5.25 3.92
CA PHE A 36 -6.67 -4.08 4.76
C PHE A 36 -6.38 -4.38 6.23
N GLN A 37 -6.16 -3.30 6.98
CA GLN A 37 -6.23 -3.27 8.43
C GLN A 37 -7.54 -2.61 8.90
N THR A 38 -8.11 -3.11 9.99
CA THR A 38 -9.26 -2.47 10.64
C THR A 38 -9.20 -2.60 12.16
N TYR A 39 -9.96 -1.77 12.89
CA TYR A 39 -9.97 -1.78 14.34
C TYR A 39 -11.26 -2.41 14.93
N LEU A 40 -11.11 -3.52 15.64
CA LEU A 40 -12.20 -4.22 16.31
C LEU A 40 -12.48 -3.61 17.68
N SER A 41 -13.29 -2.54 17.70
CA SER A 41 -13.58 -1.76 18.93
C SER A 41 -14.04 -2.58 20.14
N GLN A 42 -14.80 -3.67 19.95
CA GLN A 42 -15.25 -4.53 21.08
C GLN A 42 -14.13 -5.36 21.70
N TYR A 43 -13.06 -5.58 20.94
CA TYR A 43 -11.89 -6.36 21.34
C TYR A 43 -10.70 -5.47 21.70
N GLU A 44 -10.81 -4.15 21.49
CA GLU A 44 -9.72 -3.18 21.63
C GLU A 44 -8.46 -3.66 20.89
N ALA A 45 -8.65 -4.15 19.66
CA ALA A 45 -7.60 -4.78 18.88
C ALA A 45 -7.67 -4.37 17.40
N PRO A 46 -6.53 -3.99 16.78
CA PRO A 46 -6.44 -4.00 15.32
C PRO A 46 -6.57 -5.43 14.79
N TYR A 47 -6.96 -5.57 13.53
CA TYR A 47 -7.13 -6.82 12.82
C TYR A 47 -6.59 -6.68 11.41
N LEU A 48 -5.75 -7.63 11.00
CA LEU A 48 -5.08 -7.64 9.69
C LEU A 48 -5.73 -8.67 8.76
N PHE A 49 -6.14 -8.25 7.58
CA PHE A 49 -6.73 -9.11 6.56
C PHE A 49 -5.93 -9.02 5.27
N ILE A 50 -5.46 -10.16 4.76
CA ILE A 50 -4.70 -10.21 3.51
C ILE A 50 -5.33 -11.23 2.58
N ASP A 51 -5.53 -10.88 1.32
CA ASP A 51 -5.79 -11.86 0.26
C ASP A 51 -4.47 -12.24 -0.42
N PRO A 52 -3.83 -13.37 -0.04
CA PRO A 52 -2.51 -13.73 -0.56
C PRO A 52 -2.60 -14.34 -1.96
N VAL A 53 -1.60 -14.05 -2.79
CA VAL A 53 -1.47 -14.62 -4.14
C VAL A 53 -0.53 -15.85 -4.16
N GLY A 54 0.31 -15.99 -3.14
CA GLY A 54 1.19 -17.13 -2.92
C GLY A 54 2.61 -16.95 -3.46
N ASP A 55 3.06 -15.72 -3.64
CA ASP A 55 4.43 -15.38 -4.06
C ASP A 55 5.11 -14.42 -3.08
N ILE A 56 6.27 -13.90 -3.47
CA ILE A 56 7.09 -13.06 -2.59
C ILE A 56 6.48 -11.67 -2.35
N GLU A 57 5.53 -11.23 -3.18
CA GLU A 57 4.83 -9.95 -3.04
C GLU A 57 3.88 -9.95 -1.83
N ASP A 58 3.41 -11.14 -1.41
CA ASP A 58 2.63 -11.29 -0.17
C ASP A 58 3.39 -10.75 1.06
N ILE A 59 4.73 -10.74 1.02
CA ILE A 59 5.57 -10.15 2.08
C ILE A 59 5.41 -8.64 2.12
N ILE A 60 5.34 -7.98 0.96
CA ILE A 60 5.15 -6.52 0.86
C ILE A 60 3.76 -6.17 1.36
N THR A 61 2.73 -6.85 0.85
CA THR A 61 1.33 -6.69 1.28
C THR A 61 1.19 -6.89 2.79
N PHE A 62 1.83 -7.92 3.34
CA PHE A 62 1.85 -8.13 4.79
C PHE A 62 2.53 -6.99 5.54
N SER A 63 3.67 -6.52 5.05
CA SER A 63 4.41 -5.43 5.69
C SER A 63 3.59 -4.14 5.70
N HIS A 64 2.88 -3.84 4.61
CA HIS A 64 1.98 -2.70 4.49
C HIS A 64 0.89 -2.73 5.56
N GLU A 65 0.10 -3.80 5.59
CA GLU A 65 -1.01 -3.92 6.55
C GLU A 65 -0.52 -4.05 7.99
N PHE A 66 0.65 -4.65 8.20
CA PHE A 66 1.25 -4.72 9.52
C PHE A 66 1.74 -3.34 10.00
N GLY A 67 2.16 -2.44 9.11
CA GLY A 67 2.45 -1.05 9.46
C GLY A 67 1.23 -0.32 10.00
N HIS A 68 0.07 -0.46 9.35
CA HIS A 68 -1.21 0.03 9.91
C HIS A 68 -1.58 -0.65 11.23
N PHE A 69 -1.35 -1.96 11.33
CA PHE A 69 -1.64 -2.71 12.55
C PHE A 69 -0.81 -2.18 13.72
N LEU A 70 0.49 -1.98 13.49
CA LEU A 70 1.43 -1.45 14.48
C LEU A 70 1.03 -0.05 14.92
N ASP A 71 0.70 0.83 13.99
CA ASP A 71 0.25 2.19 14.29
C ASP A 71 -1.02 2.16 15.15
N ALA A 72 -2.03 1.40 14.72
CA ALA A 72 -3.29 1.25 15.47
C ALA A 72 -3.10 0.59 16.86
N TYR A 73 -2.05 -0.22 17.04
CA TYR A 73 -1.69 -0.83 18.32
C TYR A 73 -1.00 0.18 19.25
N VAL A 74 0.04 0.86 18.75
CA VAL A 74 0.88 1.78 19.55
C VAL A 74 0.14 3.09 19.82
N ASN A 75 -0.49 3.65 18.80
CA ASN A 75 -1.18 4.93 18.81
C ASN A 75 -2.69 4.77 18.97
N TYR A 76 -3.13 3.79 19.77
CA TYR A 76 -4.55 3.54 19.99
C TYR A 76 -5.33 4.83 20.31
N ASN A 77 -6.41 5.06 19.56
CA ASN A 77 -7.32 6.20 19.71
C ASN A 77 -6.67 7.57 19.41
N ALA A 78 -5.49 7.57 18.78
CA ALA A 78 -4.98 8.76 18.11
C ALA A 78 -5.88 9.11 16.91
N TYR A 79 -5.99 10.40 16.63
CA TYR A 79 -6.55 10.85 15.37
C TYR A 79 -5.42 10.93 14.36
N GLU A 80 -5.49 10.12 13.32
CA GLU A 80 -4.61 10.19 12.16
C GLU A 80 -5.40 10.61 10.93
N THR A 81 -4.74 11.36 10.05
CA THR A 81 -5.22 11.50 8.69
C THR A 81 -4.78 10.28 7.91
N VAL A 82 -5.52 9.95 6.86
CA VAL A 82 -5.17 8.86 5.95
C VAL A 82 -3.74 9.02 5.41
N ASP A 83 -3.31 10.26 5.13
CA ASP A 83 -1.92 10.55 4.73
C ASP A 83 -0.86 10.11 5.73
N VAL A 84 -1.16 10.22 7.03
CA VAL A 84 -0.21 9.83 8.07
C VAL A 84 -0.20 8.32 8.24
N ALA A 85 -1.38 7.68 8.17
CA ALA A 85 -1.50 6.23 8.25
C ALA A 85 -0.70 5.53 7.12
N GLU A 86 -0.75 6.07 5.90
CA GLU A 86 0.01 5.54 4.76
C GLU A 86 1.53 5.70 4.90
N ILE A 87 2.01 6.68 5.67
CA ILE A 87 3.44 6.78 5.97
C ILE A 87 3.87 5.56 6.80
N PHE A 88 3.07 5.14 7.78
CA PHE A 88 3.40 3.98 8.62
C PHE A 88 3.39 2.67 7.82
N SER A 89 2.37 2.44 7.00
CA SER A 89 2.28 1.22 6.18
C SER A 89 3.43 1.13 5.18
N GLN A 90 3.68 2.19 4.42
CA GLN A 90 4.73 2.20 3.41
C GLN A 90 6.14 2.21 4.01
N ALA A 91 6.35 2.87 5.16
CA ALA A 91 7.64 2.80 5.85
C ALA A 91 7.92 1.37 6.31
N MET A 92 6.91 0.66 6.83
CA MET A 92 7.06 -0.73 7.24
C MET A 92 7.47 -1.64 6.07
N GLU A 93 6.94 -1.42 4.87
CA GLU A 93 7.38 -2.16 3.67
C GLU A 93 8.89 -2.03 3.42
N TYR A 94 9.43 -0.81 3.48
CA TYR A 94 10.86 -0.57 3.26
C TYR A 94 11.72 -1.11 4.41
N LEU A 95 11.33 -0.84 5.66
CA LEU A 95 12.06 -1.32 6.83
C LEU A 95 12.16 -2.85 6.82
N MET A 96 11.07 -3.54 6.46
CA MET A 96 11.06 -5.00 6.39
C MET A 96 12.06 -5.58 5.38
N LEU A 97 12.38 -4.88 4.28
CA LEU A 97 13.44 -5.31 3.35
C LEU A 97 14.81 -5.48 4.04
N PHE A 98 15.07 -4.68 5.08
CA PHE A 98 16.31 -4.71 5.85
C PHE A 98 16.29 -5.83 6.90
N TYR A 99 15.17 -5.99 7.61
CA TYR A 99 15.06 -6.89 8.75
C TYR A 99 14.73 -8.35 8.38
N TYR A 100 14.27 -8.62 7.14
CA TYR A 100 14.01 -9.99 6.68
C TYR A 100 15.24 -10.84 6.35
N GLY A 101 16.46 -10.28 6.36
CA GLY A 101 17.68 -10.95 5.86
C GLY A 101 18.06 -12.28 6.54
N GLY A 102 17.39 -12.68 7.64
CA GLY A 102 17.55 -13.99 8.25
C GLY A 102 16.48 -15.04 7.88
N ALA A 103 15.38 -14.62 7.26
CA ALA A 103 14.23 -15.46 6.92
C ALA A 103 14.18 -15.86 5.44
N LEU A 104 14.83 -15.08 4.57
CA LEU A 104 14.93 -15.29 3.13
C LEU A 104 16.34 -15.70 2.74
N SER A 105 16.48 -16.42 1.61
CA SER A 105 17.78 -16.56 0.95
C SER A 105 18.23 -15.24 0.32
N ASP A 106 19.53 -15.09 0.06
CA ASP A 106 20.09 -13.90 -0.59
C ASP A 106 19.40 -13.59 -1.94
N GLU A 107 19.05 -14.62 -2.72
CA GLU A 107 18.34 -14.50 -4.01
C GLU A 107 16.89 -14.01 -3.83
N GLU A 108 16.17 -14.55 -2.84
CA GLU A 108 14.82 -14.08 -2.50
C GLU A 108 14.85 -12.63 -1.99
N GLN A 109 15.84 -12.27 -1.17
CA GLN A 109 15.99 -10.90 -0.67
C GLN A 109 16.29 -9.91 -1.81
N GLU A 110 17.21 -10.25 -2.73
CA GLU A 110 17.49 -9.43 -3.90
C GLU A 110 16.24 -9.28 -4.80
N THR A 111 15.49 -10.37 -4.98
CA THR A 111 14.24 -10.36 -5.76
C THR A 111 13.19 -9.44 -5.13
N LEU A 112 12.98 -9.55 -3.81
CA LEU A 112 12.03 -8.72 -3.07
C LEU A 112 12.37 -7.23 -3.15
N ILE A 113 13.66 -6.88 -3.03
CA ILE A 113 14.13 -5.49 -3.17
C ILE A 113 13.86 -4.96 -4.58
N ASN A 114 14.18 -5.75 -5.61
CA ASN A 114 13.96 -5.33 -7.00
C ASN A 114 12.47 -5.12 -7.29
N ILE A 115 11.62 -6.04 -6.83
CA ILE A 115 10.15 -5.91 -6.95
C ILE A 115 9.69 -4.62 -6.25
N LYS A 116 10.09 -4.40 -4.99
CA LYS A 116 9.62 -3.22 -4.25
C LYS A 116 10.06 -1.89 -4.88
N ILE A 117 11.28 -1.82 -5.41
CA ILE A 117 11.76 -0.62 -6.10
C ILE A 117 10.97 -0.38 -7.40
N MET A 118 10.71 -1.44 -8.17
CA MET A 118 9.92 -1.34 -9.41
C MET A 118 8.49 -0.92 -9.11
N ASP A 119 7.85 -1.55 -8.13
CA ASP A 119 6.51 -1.21 -7.64
C ASP A 119 6.44 0.25 -7.16
N THR A 120 7.46 0.72 -6.43
CA THR A 120 7.54 2.12 -6.00
C THR A 120 7.54 3.08 -7.19
N LEU A 121 8.36 2.82 -8.21
CA LEU A 121 8.44 3.66 -9.41
C LEU A 121 7.13 3.66 -10.19
N GLU A 122 6.51 2.49 -10.34
CA GLU A 122 5.22 2.33 -11.00
C GLU A 122 4.11 3.08 -10.25
N MET A 123 4.09 2.97 -8.92
CA MET A 123 3.16 3.67 -8.03
C MET A 123 3.26 5.18 -8.20
N TYR A 124 4.45 5.78 -8.18
CA TYR A 124 4.58 7.23 -8.38
C TYR A 124 4.00 7.71 -9.70
N VAL A 125 4.21 6.94 -10.78
CA VAL A 125 3.72 7.29 -12.11
C VAL A 125 2.20 7.13 -12.20
N GLN A 126 1.68 5.97 -11.81
CA GLN A 126 0.26 5.66 -11.96
C GLN A 126 -0.61 6.44 -10.97
N GLN A 127 -0.23 6.53 -9.70
CA GLN A 127 -1.05 7.24 -8.70
C GLN A 127 -1.08 8.76 -8.98
N ALA A 128 0.00 9.35 -9.49
CA ALA A 128 -0.03 10.75 -9.94
C ALA A 128 -0.98 10.95 -11.14
N SER A 129 -0.96 10.01 -12.09
CA SER A 129 -1.88 9.99 -13.23
C SER A 129 -3.34 9.88 -12.80
N PHE A 130 -3.63 8.99 -11.86
CA PHE A 130 -4.98 8.79 -11.30
C PHE A 130 -5.45 10.00 -10.48
N ALA A 131 -4.56 10.67 -9.75
CA ALA A 131 -4.88 11.91 -9.06
C ALA A 131 -5.24 13.04 -10.06
N GLU A 132 -4.52 13.12 -11.20
CA GLU A 132 -4.87 14.06 -12.27
C GLU A 132 -6.20 13.70 -12.94
N PHE A 133 -6.44 12.41 -13.22
CA PHE A 133 -7.71 11.89 -13.71
C PHE A 133 -8.86 12.36 -12.82
N GLU A 134 -8.75 12.11 -11.51
CA GLU A 134 -9.78 12.47 -10.54
C GLU A 134 -10.02 13.99 -10.49
N SER A 135 -8.95 14.78 -10.45
CA SER A 135 -9.03 16.25 -10.47
C SER A 135 -9.76 16.77 -11.72
N ILE A 136 -9.49 16.20 -12.89
CA ILE A 136 -10.17 16.56 -14.14
C ILE A 136 -11.65 16.16 -14.08
N VAL A 137 -11.97 14.94 -13.61
CA VAL A 137 -13.36 14.47 -13.49
C VAL A 137 -14.18 15.37 -12.57
N TYR A 138 -13.67 15.68 -11.38
CA TYR A 138 -14.38 16.53 -10.41
C TYR A 138 -14.47 18.01 -10.80
N SER A 139 -13.60 18.47 -11.71
CA SER A 139 -13.64 19.85 -12.24
C SER A 139 -14.41 19.98 -13.55
N THR A 140 -14.81 18.87 -14.18
CA THR A 140 -15.57 18.84 -15.42
C THR A 140 -17.06 19.07 -15.15
N ASP A 141 -17.73 19.78 -16.08
CA ASP A 141 -19.18 19.95 -16.03
C ASP A 141 -19.88 18.59 -16.03
N PRO A 142 -20.75 18.29 -15.04
CA PRO A 142 -21.46 17.01 -14.98
C PRO A 142 -22.26 16.66 -16.25
N GLU A 143 -22.69 17.65 -17.04
CA GLU A 143 -23.40 17.40 -18.31
C GLU A 143 -22.48 16.83 -19.41
N LEU A 144 -21.16 16.98 -19.27
CA LEU A 144 -20.15 16.47 -20.20
C LEU A 144 -19.60 15.09 -19.79
N LEU A 145 -19.83 14.69 -18.53
CA LEU A 145 -19.38 13.40 -18.02
C LEU A 145 -20.13 12.25 -18.70
N SER A 146 -19.38 11.33 -19.28
CA SER A 146 -19.88 10.10 -19.91
C SER A 146 -18.82 9.01 -19.78
N ALA A 147 -19.22 7.74 -19.92
CA ALA A 147 -18.27 6.64 -19.91
C ALA A 147 -17.21 6.79 -21.00
N ASP A 148 -17.58 7.25 -22.20
CA ASP A 148 -16.64 7.50 -23.30
C ASP A 148 -15.64 8.59 -22.94
N PHE A 149 -16.09 9.71 -22.33
CA PHE A 149 -15.19 10.76 -21.84
C PHE A 149 -14.20 10.25 -20.81
N LEU A 150 -14.66 9.48 -19.82
CA LEU A 150 -13.79 8.89 -18.79
C LEU A 150 -12.80 7.91 -19.40
N ASN A 151 -13.24 7.13 -20.38
CA ASN A 151 -12.39 6.15 -21.05
C ASN A 151 -11.27 6.83 -21.87
N ASP A 152 -11.63 7.86 -22.64
CA ASP A 152 -10.67 8.65 -23.41
C ASP A 152 -9.66 9.34 -22.49
N LEU A 153 -10.12 9.89 -21.36
CA LEU A 153 -9.26 10.53 -20.37
C LEU A 153 -8.28 9.53 -19.73
N SER A 154 -8.77 8.37 -19.31
CA SER A 154 -7.94 7.30 -18.71
C SER A 154 -6.82 6.86 -19.66
N LEU A 155 -7.17 6.56 -20.92
CA LEU A 155 -6.19 6.18 -21.93
C LEU A 155 -5.19 7.31 -22.22
N GLN A 156 -5.66 8.55 -22.36
CA GLN A 156 -4.80 9.68 -22.65
C GLN A 156 -3.78 9.90 -21.53
N LEU A 157 -4.21 9.83 -20.27
CA LEU A 157 -3.32 9.94 -19.12
C LEU A 157 -2.33 8.78 -19.03
N ALA A 158 -2.74 7.55 -19.38
CA ALA A 158 -1.81 6.43 -19.49
C ALA A 158 -0.70 6.65 -20.53
N ILE A 159 -1.04 7.27 -21.66
CA ILE A 159 -0.07 7.65 -22.70
C ILE A 159 0.85 8.77 -22.18
N ASP A 160 0.29 9.81 -21.59
CA ASP A 160 1.03 11.01 -21.17
C ASP A 160 2.01 10.73 -20.02
N TYR A 161 1.62 9.86 -19.08
CA TYR A 161 2.46 9.40 -17.99
C TYR A 161 3.36 8.21 -18.38
N GLY A 162 3.19 7.66 -19.58
CA GLY A 162 4.11 6.69 -20.17
C GLY A 162 3.98 5.24 -19.66
N TYR A 163 2.82 4.88 -19.09
CA TYR A 163 2.53 3.50 -18.67
C TYR A 163 1.57 2.76 -19.62
N TYR A 164 1.16 3.39 -20.72
CA TYR A 164 0.52 2.69 -21.83
C TYR A 164 1.51 1.76 -22.56
N ASP A 165 1.12 0.50 -22.76
CA ASP A 165 1.97 -0.52 -23.38
C ASP A 165 2.04 -0.47 -24.92
N GLY A 166 1.22 0.37 -25.56
CA GLY A 166 1.19 0.51 -27.02
C GLY A 166 0.25 -0.46 -27.75
N GLU A 167 -0.36 -1.43 -27.05
CA GLU A 167 -1.15 -2.50 -27.67
C GLU A 167 -2.55 -2.67 -27.06
N ASN A 168 -2.70 -2.53 -25.73
CA ASN A 168 -3.93 -2.87 -25.00
C ASN A 168 -4.82 -1.65 -24.74
N GLU A 169 -5.14 -0.89 -25.78
CA GLU A 169 -5.92 0.35 -25.69
C GLU A 169 -7.21 0.21 -24.86
N GLU A 170 -8.00 -0.85 -25.10
CA GLU A 170 -9.27 -1.07 -24.41
C GLU A 170 -9.10 -1.27 -22.89
N TYR A 171 -7.98 -1.89 -22.47
CA TYR A 171 -7.68 -2.09 -21.06
C TYR A 171 -7.39 -0.75 -20.38
N PHE A 172 -6.45 0.04 -20.90
CA PHE A 172 -6.08 1.33 -20.30
C PHE A 172 -7.20 2.37 -20.39
N ALA A 173 -8.05 2.28 -21.41
CA ALA A 173 -9.25 3.11 -21.49
C ALA A 173 -10.25 2.79 -20.36
N LYS A 174 -10.32 1.55 -19.87
CA LYS A 174 -11.34 1.14 -18.89
C LYS A 174 -10.79 0.92 -17.48
N SER A 175 -9.47 0.84 -17.30
CA SER A 175 -8.83 0.49 -16.03
C SER A 175 -9.24 1.39 -14.86
N TRP A 176 -9.64 2.65 -15.12
CA TRP A 176 -10.15 3.54 -14.09
C TRP A 176 -11.34 2.96 -13.31
N CYS A 177 -12.16 2.09 -13.91
CA CYS A 177 -13.33 1.52 -13.22
C CYS A 177 -12.97 0.45 -12.19
N ASP A 178 -11.77 -0.12 -12.26
CA ASP A 178 -11.29 -1.14 -11.31
C ASP A 178 -10.69 -0.48 -10.05
N ILE A 179 -10.48 0.84 -10.08
CA ILE A 179 -9.92 1.59 -8.96
C ILE A 179 -11.05 1.94 -7.98
N VAL A 180 -11.22 1.09 -6.96
CA VAL A 180 -12.25 1.23 -5.91
C VAL A 180 -12.20 2.60 -5.23
N HIS A 181 -11.00 3.16 -5.04
CA HIS A 181 -10.79 4.44 -4.36
C HIS A 181 -11.51 5.63 -5.01
N PHE A 182 -11.69 5.65 -6.33
CA PHE A 182 -12.47 6.71 -6.98
C PHE A 182 -13.94 6.74 -6.54
N PHE A 183 -14.47 5.60 -6.07
CA PHE A 183 -15.87 5.46 -5.69
C PHE A 183 -16.09 5.56 -4.17
N GLU A 184 -15.15 5.05 -3.37
CA GLU A 184 -15.31 4.96 -1.92
C GLU A 184 -14.58 6.08 -1.16
N MET A 185 -13.45 6.56 -1.68
CA MET A 185 -12.57 7.52 -1.00
C MET A 185 -12.01 8.58 -1.97
N PRO A 186 -12.84 9.54 -2.42
CA PRO A 186 -12.38 10.56 -3.36
C PRO A 186 -11.17 11.36 -2.84
N PHE A 187 -10.21 11.61 -3.73
CA PHE A 187 -8.94 12.31 -3.45
C PHE A 187 -7.98 11.59 -2.52
N TYR A 188 -8.20 10.31 -2.25
CA TYR A 188 -7.26 9.49 -1.48
C TYR A 188 -6.01 9.10 -2.27
N ILE A 189 -6.12 8.87 -3.57
CA ILE A 189 -5.02 8.28 -4.37
C ILE A 189 -3.72 9.09 -4.30
N ILE A 190 -3.79 10.42 -4.28
CA ILE A 190 -2.61 11.29 -4.20
C ILE A 190 -1.84 11.11 -2.89
N THR A 191 -2.47 10.54 -1.87
CA THR A 191 -1.82 10.21 -0.60
C THR A 191 -0.62 9.29 -0.83
N TYR A 192 -0.78 8.21 -1.59
CA TYR A 192 0.26 7.19 -1.80
C TYR A 192 1.62 7.76 -2.20
N PRO A 193 1.77 8.60 -3.25
CA PRO A 193 3.07 9.17 -3.60
C PRO A 193 3.59 10.18 -2.57
N VAL A 194 2.71 10.89 -1.85
CA VAL A 194 3.12 11.85 -0.82
C VAL A 194 3.64 11.14 0.44
N SER A 195 2.92 10.13 0.91
CA SER A 195 3.33 9.32 2.05
C SER A 195 4.57 8.48 1.75
N ASN A 196 4.72 8.01 0.51
CA ASN A 196 5.85 7.19 0.13
C ASN A 196 7.17 7.97 0.16
N ASP A 197 7.16 9.26 -0.18
CA ASP A 197 8.35 10.13 -0.07
C ASP A 197 8.84 10.22 1.38
N ALA A 198 7.91 10.31 2.34
CA ALA A 198 8.25 10.29 3.76
C ALA A 198 8.72 8.89 4.21
N ALA A 199 8.09 7.81 3.72
CA ALA A 199 8.50 6.44 4.00
C ALA A 199 9.92 6.13 3.50
N MET A 200 10.30 6.62 2.32
CA MET A 200 11.66 6.51 1.79
C MET A 200 12.68 7.27 2.64
N GLN A 201 12.33 8.44 3.18
CA GLN A 201 13.20 9.21 4.10
C GLN A 201 13.39 8.48 5.44
N ILE A 202 12.33 7.86 5.98
CA ILE A 202 12.40 7.00 7.17
C ILE A 202 13.38 5.84 6.91
N PHE A 203 13.24 5.17 5.76
CA PHE A 203 14.15 4.10 5.38
C PHE A 203 15.60 4.57 5.22
N GLU A 204 15.83 5.75 4.62
CA GLU A 204 17.16 6.35 4.52
C GLU A 204 17.79 6.55 5.90
N PHE A 205 17.04 7.09 6.87
CA PHE A 205 17.53 7.26 8.24
C PHE A 205 17.90 5.93 8.90
N GLU A 206 17.09 4.89 8.70
CA GLU A 206 17.38 3.56 9.23
C GLU A 206 18.66 2.96 8.61
N MET A 207 18.90 3.21 7.32
CA MET A 207 20.12 2.77 6.63
C MET A 207 21.37 3.51 7.11
N GLU A 208 21.25 4.78 7.53
CA GLU A 208 22.37 5.54 8.08
C GLU A 208 22.75 5.08 9.49
N GLU A 209 21.76 4.87 10.36
CA GLU A 209 21.96 4.41 11.73
C GLU A 209 20.69 3.69 12.21
N SER A 210 20.80 2.40 12.51
CA SER A 210 19.68 1.57 12.95
C SER A 210 18.99 2.17 14.18
N GLY A 211 17.65 2.23 14.12
CA GLY A 211 16.77 2.85 15.11
C GLY A 211 16.55 4.35 14.95
N LYS A 212 16.98 4.95 13.83
CA LYS A 212 16.66 6.36 13.49
C LYS A 212 15.41 6.52 12.63
N GLY A 213 15.01 5.47 11.92
CA GLY A 213 13.76 5.43 11.16
C GLY A 213 12.55 5.27 12.06
#